data_AF-A0A0S8GGR2-F1
#
_entry.id   AF-A0A0S8GGR2-F1
#
_cell.length_a   1.000
_cell.length_b   1.000
_cell.length_c   1.000
_cell.angle_alpha   90.00
_cell.angle_beta   90.00
_cell.angle_gamma   90.00
#
_symmetry.space_group_name_H-M   'P 1'
#
loop_
_entity.id
_entity.type
_entity.pdbx_description
1 polymer ?
#
loop_
_entity_poly.entity_id
_entity_poly.type
_entity_poly.pdbx_seq_one_letter_code
_entity_poly.pdbx_strand_id
1 'polypeptide(L)'
;MNIQNKYLIKVLTVGLICLLVFTGVLFWARQFCQFFLISLGGMYFRDNTDKISTMDLLGDYEYDPNLINHSSVWSSVRWRSWLGLGISEEYFVEIMDFSADKNYQRENYEAVFFDRQTGLFIHGNILGYYGRRAAEGKVSQIFAYAGPEGISPQPIEALGRFSESVAGVMREGEDQRTVLLAYDHKQSCIIQIDFNKRTVRKGPKLPANSDHKPVQIGEISKYDSIYIAWLPPTFKAIDPSGTAHPKKLNYENDISSNFYQIRPHFLPVLYANGEIHKLDTEKLEISSRLGHLPGPKSRYDMRQTTVPEDLLDYKIQPLFVKGQYRGLFAAGLSRQGTRLGLAVFDARGRFITGNNTHLGQQVRRQPYGPLFQVLEYLLENLHPPLLSVVSVFTAEIFEVESSYRAMFVMPHSYVAGYGAAKESVYLRVLGILSVMAPALLLGFFLAVQVARDAVLVGFSRSAVWWWMAGTLAFGLVAYITYRLTRPTIRLVTCGNCGNLRRPDQQLCHRCRAGWEATELAVPAWRVFDGAATQA
;
A
#
# COMPACT_ATOMS: atom_id res chain seq x y z
N MET A 1 -10.86 -36.94 28.87
CA MET A 1 -10.85 -35.92 27.79
C MET A 1 -11.24 -36.60 26.47
N ASN A 2 -12.40 -36.22 25.91
CA ASN A 2 -13.10 -36.95 24.84
C ASN A 2 -12.31 -36.97 23.51
N ILE A 3 -12.29 -38.10 22.80
CA ILE A 3 -11.53 -38.28 21.52
C ILE A 3 -11.92 -37.22 20.49
N GLN A 4 -13.18 -36.78 20.50
CA GLN A 4 -13.70 -35.71 19.64
C GLN A 4 -12.98 -34.36 19.86
N ASN A 5 -12.67 -34.01 21.11
CA ASN A 5 -11.99 -32.75 21.42
C ASN A 5 -10.55 -32.76 20.89
N LYS A 6 -9.86 -33.90 20.97
CA LYS A 6 -8.50 -34.04 20.41
C LYS A 6 -8.49 -33.90 18.88
N TYR A 7 -9.50 -34.46 18.20
CA TYR A 7 -9.64 -34.32 16.75
C TYR A 7 -9.93 -32.87 16.34
N LEU A 8 -10.86 -32.19 17.02
CA LEU A 8 -11.18 -30.79 16.74
C LEU A 8 -9.95 -29.88 16.91
N ILE A 9 -9.22 -30.02 18.04
CA ILE A 9 -7.99 -29.25 18.28
C ILE A 9 -6.99 -29.51 17.15
N LYS A 10 -6.75 -30.77 16.79
CA LYS A 10 -5.85 -31.12 15.67
C LYS A 10 -6.28 -30.44 14.37
N VAL A 11 -7.57 -30.46 14.04
CA VAL A 11 -8.10 -29.83 12.82
C VAL A 11 -7.86 -28.32 12.84
N LEU A 12 -8.14 -27.64 13.95
CA LEU A 12 -7.94 -26.20 14.08
C LEU A 12 -6.47 -25.82 14.02
N THR A 13 -5.59 -26.55 14.71
CA THR A 13 -4.14 -26.29 14.70
C THR A 13 -3.55 -26.49 13.30
N VAL A 14 -3.85 -27.62 12.66
CA VAL A 14 -3.37 -27.88 11.29
C VAL A 14 -3.99 -26.88 10.30
N GLY A 15 -5.26 -26.52 10.50
CA GLY A 15 -5.94 -25.50 9.70
C GLY A 15 -5.25 -24.15 9.75
N LEU A 16 -4.91 -23.68 10.96
CA LEU A 16 -4.19 -22.42 11.16
C LEU A 16 -2.79 -22.47 10.53
N ILE A 17 -2.05 -23.56 10.71
CA ILE A 17 -0.72 -23.73 10.10
C ILE A 17 -0.82 -23.72 8.57
N CYS A 18 -1.75 -24.48 7.99
CA CYS A 18 -2.00 -24.49 6.54
C CYS A 18 -2.35 -23.08 6.04
N LEU A 19 -3.22 -22.37 6.76
CA LEU A 19 -3.60 -21.00 6.41
C LEU A 19 -2.40 -20.07 6.42
N LEU A 20 -1.61 -20.06 7.49
CA LEU A 20 -0.40 -19.23 7.63
C LEU A 20 0.62 -19.50 6.52
N VAL A 21 0.99 -20.77 6.32
CA VAL A 21 2.00 -21.14 5.31
C VAL A 21 1.50 -20.81 3.91
N PHE A 22 0.25 -21.15 3.60
CA PHE A 22 -0.29 -20.95 2.26
C PHE A 22 -0.50 -19.47 1.93
N THR A 23 -1.09 -18.70 2.84
CA THR A 23 -1.25 -17.24 2.65
C THR A 23 0.10 -16.53 2.62
N GLY A 24 1.09 -16.97 3.40
CA GLY A 24 2.46 -16.47 3.30
C GLY A 24 3.08 -16.71 1.92
N VAL A 25 2.95 -17.91 1.35
CA VAL A 25 3.45 -18.20 -0.01
C VAL A 25 2.73 -17.37 -1.06
N LEU A 26 1.39 -17.27 -0.99
CA LEU A 26 0.61 -16.46 -1.92
C LEU A 26 0.95 -14.98 -1.82
N PHE A 27 1.13 -14.47 -0.62
CA PHE A 27 1.56 -13.10 -0.37
C PHE A 27 2.86 -12.79 -1.11
N TRP A 28 3.91 -13.61 -0.91
CA TRP A 28 5.19 -13.39 -1.58
C TRP A 28 5.13 -13.55 -3.10
N ALA A 29 4.40 -14.55 -3.59
CA ALA A 29 4.21 -14.75 -5.03
C ALA A 29 3.51 -13.55 -5.67
N ARG A 30 2.50 -12.98 -4.99
CA ARG A 30 1.78 -11.79 -5.43
C ARG A 30 2.67 -10.54 -5.39
N GLN A 31 3.40 -10.33 -4.31
CA GLN A 31 4.38 -9.23 -4.19
C GLN A 31 5.41 -9.30 -5.30
N PHE A 32 5.87 -10.50 -5.65
CA PHE A 32 6.75 -10.71 -6.80
C PHE A 32 6.08 -10.30 -8.10
N CYS A 33 4.85 -10.73 -8.38
CA CYS A 33 4.13 -10.29 -9.59
C CYS A 33 3.98 -8.77 -9.66
N GLN A 34 3.60 -8.12 -8.56
CA GLN A 34 3.46 -6.67 -8.47
C GLN A 34 4.79 -5.97 -8.73
N PHE A 35 5.86 -6.42 -8.06
CA PHE A 35 7.20 -5.92 -8.27
C PHE A 35 7.62 -5.96 -9.75
N PHE A 36 7.35 -7.07 -10.45
CA PHE A 36 7.64 -7.19 -11.87
C PHE A 36 6.75 -6.29 -12.73
N LEU A 37 5.44 -6.23 -12.47
CA LEU A 37 4.52 -5.35 -13.21
C LEU A 37 4.94 -3.88 -13.10
N ILE A 38 5.34 -3.46 -11.91
CA ILE A 38 5.78 -2.08 -11.63
C ILE A 38 7.19 -1.85 -12.18
N SER A 39 8.12 -2.79 -12.05
CA SER A 39 9.48 -2.66 -12.59
C SER A 39 9.50 -2.60 -14.11
N LEU A 40 8.73 -3.47 -14.76
CA LEU A 40 8.51 -3.45 -16.21
C LEU A 40 7.82 -2.16 -16.65
N GLY A 41 6.96 -1.59 -15.82
CA GLY A 41 6.43 -0.26 -16.08
C GLY A 41 7.51 0.83 -15.95
N GLY A 42 8.18 0.88 -14.80
CA GLY A 42 9.14 1.90 -14.36
C GLY A 42 10.24 2.20 -15.37
N MET A 43 10.85 1.14 -15.91
CA MET A 43 11.94 1.27 -16.88
C MET A 43 11.51 1.96 -18.18
N TYR A 44 10.23 1.82 -18.57
CA TYR A 44 9.71 2.35 -19.83
C TYR A 44 8.83 3.61 -19.66
N PHE A 45 8.49 3.99 -18.42
CA PHE A 45 7.72 5.20 -18.13
C PHE A 45 8.48 6.49 -18.42
N ARG A 46 9.82 6.47 -18.38
CA ARG A 46 10.63 7.68 -18.58
C ARG A 46 10.38 8.34 -19.95
N ASP A 47 10.05 7.55 -20.96
CA ASP A 47 9.97 8.03 -22.34
C ASP A 47 8.52 8.22 -22.85
N ASN A 48 7.51 7.71 -22.12
CA ASN A 48 6.12 7.64 -22.59
C ASN A 48 5.10 8.33 -21.66
N THR A 49 5.54 9.19 -20.76
CA THR A 49 4.60 10.03 -19.99
C THR A 49 4.24 11.25 -20.81
N ASP A 50 2.96 11.46 -21.09
CA ASP A 50 2.54 12.63 -21.86
C ASP A 50 2.96 13.90 -21.12
N LYS A 51 3.63 14.78 -21.86
CA LYS A 51 4.03 16.08 -21.36
C LYS A 51 2.81 16.98 -21.32
N ILE A 52 2.56 17.60 -20.18
CA ILE A 52 1.51 18.60 -20.00
C ILE A 52 2.13 19.96 -20.25
N SER A 53 1.53 20.75 -21.14
CA SER A 53 1.95 22.13 -21.37
C SER A 53 1.77 22.97 -20.10
N THR A 54 2.75 23.82 -19.78
CA THR A 54 2.71 24.74 -18.63
C THR A 54 2.71 26.22 -19.04
N MET A 55 2.27 26.50 -20.28
CA MET A 55 2.27 27.86 -20.86
C MET A 55 1.65 28.92 -19.94
N ASP A 56 0.53 28.61 -19.30
CA ASP A 56 -0.22 29.56 -18.46
C ASP A 56 0.52 29.96 -17.17
N LEU A 57 1.59 29.27 -16.78
CA LEU A 57 2.35 29.58 -15.56
C LEU A 57 3.39 30.69 -15.75
N LEU A 58 3.94 30.83 -16.95
CA LEU A 58 5.10 31.71 -17.19
C LEU A 58 4.75 33.02 -17.90
N GLY A 59 3.51 33.19 -18.39
CA GLY A 59 3.06 34.42 -19.03
C GLY A 59 3.96 34.81 -20.21
N ASP A 60 4.53 36.02 -20.16
CA ASP A 60 5.30 36.63 -21.25
C ASP A 60 6.44 35.76 -21.81
N TYR A 61 7.05 34.89 -20.97
CA TYR A 61 8.09 33.96 -21.42
C TYR A 61 7.62 32.93 -22.45
N GLU A 62 6.33 32.61 -22.46
CA GLU A 62 5.73 31.60 -23.35
C GLU A 62 5.22 32.19 -24.66
N TYR A 63 5.27 33.51 -24.78
CA TYR A 63 4.90 34.27 -25.97
C TYR A 63 6.10 35.00 -26.61
N ASP A 64 7.32 34.69 -26.19
CA ASP A 64 8.54 35.25 -26.80
C ASP A 64 8.66 34.79 -28.27
N PRO A 65 8.88 35.70 -29.23
CA PRO A 65 9.03 35.34 -30.64
C PRO A 65 10.24 34.43 -30.92
N ASN A 66 11.20 34.35 -30.01
CA ASN A 66 12.36 33.46 -30.11
C ASN A 66 12.12 32.09 -29.46
N LEU A 67 10.92 31.79 -28.99
CA LEU A 67 10.59 30.52 -28.35
C LEU A 67 10.69 29.35 -29.35
N ILE A 68 11.48 28.33 -28.99
CA ILE A 68 11.64 27.10 -29.76
C ILE A 68 10.69 26.02 -29.23
N ASN A 69 10.70 25.81 -27.91
CA ASN A 69 9.78 24.88 -27.25
C ASN A 69 9.18 25.53 -26.01
N HIS A 70 7.87 25.35 -25.85
CA HIS A 70 7.12 25.71 -24.66
C HIS A 70 7.57 24.91 -23.43
N SER A 71 7.32 25.47 -22.25
CA SER A 71 7.51 24.72 -21.02
C SER A 71 6.51 23.58 -20.91
N SER A 72 6.97 22.51 -20.27
CA SER A 72 6.12 21.36 -20.03
C SER A 72 6.50 20.67 -18.73
N VAL A 73 5.55 19.98 -18.14
CA VAL A 73 5.77 19.11 -16.98
C VAL A 73 5.37 17.69 -17.33
N TRP A 74 6.12 16.73 -16.81
CA TRP A 74 5.75 15.33 -16.83
C TRP A 74 6.09 14.70 -15.48
N SER A 75 5.50 13.55 -15.22
CA SER A 75 5.76 12.78 -14.01
C SER A 75 5.96 11.32 -14.35
N SER A 76 6.88 10.64 -13.65
CA SER A 76 7.07 9.19 -13.76
C SER A 76 7.24 8.54 -12.39
N VAL A 77 7.21 7.21 -12.39
CA VAL A 77 7.51 6.41 -11.21
C VAL A 77 8.97 5.95 -11.27
N ARG A 78 9.77 6.28 -10.25
CA ARG A 78 11.14 5.84 -10.03
C ARG A 78 11.17 4.42 -9.48
N TRP A 79 12.12 3.64 -9.97
CA TRP A 79 12.28 2.22 -9.62
C TRP A 79 12.83 1.97 -8.19
N ARG A 80 13.59 2.91 -7.63
CA ARG A 80 14.42 2.68 -6.43
C ARG A 80 13.66 2.51 -5.10
N SER A 81 12.44 2.98 -4.98
CA SER A 81 11.66 2.99 -3.73
C SER A 81 10.72 1.79 -3.55
N TRP A 82 10.40 1.06 -4.63
CA TRP A 82 9.34 0.04 -4.60
C TRP A 82 9.70 -1.30 -3.97
N LEU A 83 10.99 -1.62 -3.86
CA LEU A 83 11.45 -2.75 -3.03
C LEU A 83 11.15 -2.52 -1.53
N GLY A 84 10.77 -1.28 -1.18
CA GLY A 84 10.41 -0.78 0.14
C GLY A 84 9.08 -1.29 0.67
N LEU A 85 8.04 -1.26 -0.16
CA LEU A 85 6.63 -1.35 0.23
C LEU A 85 6.33 -2.60 1.08
N GLY A 86 6.53 -2.42 2.39
CA GLY A 86 6.06 -3.32 3.42
C GLY A 86 7.07 -4.10 4.24
N ILE A 87 8.35 -4.20 3.84
CA ILE A 87 9.30 -5.07 4.55
C ILE A 87 10.67 -4.42 4.74
N SER A 88 11.17 -3.71 3.72
CA SER A 88 12.44 -2.98 3.86
C SER A 88 12.22 -1.53 4.26
N GLU A 89 11.11 -0.90 3.85
CA GLU A 89 10.83 0.48 4.24
C GLU A 89 10.57 0.63 5.73
N GLU A 90 9.90 -0.28 6.44
CA GLU A 90 9.77 -0.10 7.90
C GLU A 90 11.15 -0.09 8.59
N TYR A 91 12.06 -0.96 8.14
CA TYR A 91 13.45 -0.95 8.60
C TYR A 91 14.23 0.29 8.13
N PHE A 92 13.86 0.90 7.01
CA PHE A 92 14.49 2.11 6.49
C PHE A 92 13.78 3.39 6.93
N VAL A 93 12.52 3.38 7.38
CA VAL A 93 11.63 4.52 7.70
C VAL A 93 11.46 4.64 9.22
N GLU A 94 11.48 3.55 10.01
CA GLU A 94 11.78 3.67 11.45
C GLU A 94 13.17 4.28 11.66
N ILE A 95 14.07 4.05 10.70
CA ILE A 95 15.30 4.82 10.60
C ILE A 95 14.98 6.20 9.99
N MET A 96 14.32 6.31 8.82
CA MET A 96 14.13 7.57 8.07
C MET A 96 12.92 8.45 8.43
N ASP A 97 12.41 8.44 9.67
CA ASP A 97 11.80 9.65 10.27
C ASP A 97 12.88 10.76 10.50
N PHE A 98 14.09 10.55 9.96
CA PHE A 98 15.10 11.56 9.70
C PHE A 98 14.72 12.43 8.49
N SER A 99 14.60 13.74 8.73
CA SER A 99 15.01 14.72 7.74
C SER A 99 16.56 14.66 7.61
N ALA A 100 17.09 13.59 7.03
CA ALA A 100 18.52 13.47 6.78
C ALA A 100 18.89 14.13 5.45
N ASP A 101 19.74 15.14 5.56
CA ASP A 101 20.32 15.88 4.45
C ASP A 101 21.13 14.95 3.51
N LYS A 102 20.82 14.96 2.21
CA LYS A 102 21.56 14.22 1.18
C LYS A 102 22.68 15.03 0.52
N ASN A 103 22.97 16.26 0.95
CA ASN A 103 24.01 17.10 0.33
C ASN A 103 25.21 17.39 1.26
N TYR A 104 26.32 16.68 0.99
CA TYR A 104 27.72 17.14 1.06
C TYR A 104 28.25 17.84 2.35
N GLN A 105 28.86 17.08 3.26
CA GLN A 105 30.33 17.00 3.49
C GLN A 105 30.63 15.81 4.43
N ARG A 106 31.81 15.21 4.25
CA ARG A 106 32.03 13.76 4.40
C ARG A 106 32.21 13.23 5.83
N GLU A 107 31.98 13.99 6.90
CA GLU A 107 32.38 13.56 8.25
C GLU A 107 31.38 13.78 9.40
N ASN A 108 30.37 14.67 9.30
CA ASN A 108 29.32 14.84 10.33
C ASN A 108 27.96 15.16 9.68
N TYR A 109 26.95 14.31 9.89
CA TYR A 109 25.59 14.58 9.46
C TYR A 109 24.80 15.14 10.64
N GLU A 110 24.59 16.46 10.66
CA GLU A 110 23.59 17.07 11.54
C GLU A 110 22.20 16.71 11.04
N ALA A 111 21.34 16.27 11.95
CA ALA A 111 19.97 15.90 11.62
C ALA A 111 19.02 16.30 12.74
N VAL A 112 17.77 16.53 12.35
CA VAL A 112 16.66 16.74 13.27
C VAL A 112 15.69 15.57 13.08
N PHE A 113 15.32 14.92 14.17
CA PHE A 113 14.33 13.84 14.18
C PHE A 113 13.36 13.98 15.34
N PHE A 114 12.16 13.42 15.20
CA PHE A 114 11.16 13.41 16.25
C PHE A 114 11.26 12.13 17.08
N ASP A 115 11.55 12.25 18.37
CA ASP A 115 11.51 11.11 19.28
C ASP A 115 10.11 10.98 19.88
N ARG A 116 9.37 9.95 19.43
CA ARG A 116 8.00 9.66 19.88
C ARG A 116 7.91 9.29 21.36
N GLN A 117 8.96 8.72 21.95
CA GLN A 117 8.94 8.33 23.37
C GLN A 117 9.00 9.54 24.27
N THR A 118 9.91 10.47 23.96
CA THR A 118 10.01 11.70 24.73
C THR A 118 8.97 12.72 24.30
N GLY A 119 8.53 12.75 23.05
CA GLY A 119 7.66 13.78 22.47
C GLY A 119 8.44 15.07 22.15
N LEU A 120 9.71 14.96 21.77
CA LEU A 120 10.63 16.07 21.52
C LEU A 120 11.31 15.91 20.16
N PHE A 121 11.67 17.03 19.53
CA PHE A 121 12.60 17.02 18.40
C PHE A 121 14.03 17.03 18.92
N ILE A 122 14.87 16.16 18.38
CA ILE A 122 16.28 16.04 18.76
C ILE A 122 17.14 16.52 17.59
N HIS A 123 18.00 17.50 17.86
CA HIS A 123 19.04 17.95 16.95
C HIS A 123 20.37 17.34 17.39
N GLY A 124 21.02 16.58 16.51
CA GLY A 124 22.25 15.87 16.82
C GLY A 124 23.00 15.37 15.59
N ASN A 125 24.19 14.86 15.83
CA ASN A 125 25.00 14.18 14.83
C ASN A 125 24.62 12.70 14.74
N ILE A 126 24.43 12.21 13.52
CA ILE A 126 24.22 10.80 13.24
C ILE A 126 25.49 10.23 12.62
N LEU A 127 26.08 9.22 13.28
CA LEU A 127 27.21 8.48 12.73
C LEU A 127 26.72 7.51 11.64
N GLY A 128 27.20 7.70 10.40
CA GLY A 128 27.20 6.66 9.38
C GLY A 128 25.95 6.61 8.49
N TYR A 129 25.82 7.56 7.56
CA TYR A 129 24.79 7.55 6.53
C TYR A 129 25.01 6.50 5.41
N TYR A 130 26.16 5.79 5.40
CA TYR A 130 26.48 4.77 4.40
C TYR A 130 26.98 3.48 5.03
N GLY A 131 26.06 2.56 5.37
CA GLY A 131 26.38 1.16 5.66
C GLY A 131 25.39 0.47 6.58
N ARG A 132 25.39 -0.87 6.55
CA ARG A 132 24.57 -1.78 7.39
C ARG A 132 24.58 -1.50 8.91
N ARG A 133 25.46 -0.61 9.41
CA ARG A 133 25.50 -0.16 10.82
C ARG A 133 24.57 1.02 11.13
N ALA A 134 23.96 1.66 10.13
CA ALA A 134 22.93 2.69 10.34
C ALA A 134 21.66 2.14 11.03
N ALA A 135 21.45 0.81 10.96
CA ALA A 135 20.36 0.11 11.63
C ALA A 135 20.33 0.25 13.16
N GLU A 136 21.44 0.64 13.78
CA GLU A 136 21.46 0.90 15.23
C GLU A 136 21.14 2.35 15.60
N GLY A 137 20.99 3.26 14.62
CA GLY A 137 20.54 4.65 14.87
C GLY A 137 21.28 5.37 16.00
N LYS A 138 22.54 5.01 16.27
CA LYS A 138 23.28 5.58 17.40
C LYS A 138 23.62 7.02 17.09
N VAL A 139 22.81 7.93 17.61
CA VAL A 139 23.10 9.36 17.69
C VAL A 139 24.38 9.49 18.49
N SER A 140 25.43 9.96 17.82
CA SER A 140 26.78 10.01 18.42
C SER A 140 26.90 11.18 19.38
N GLN A 141 26.18 12.26 19.09
CA GLN A 141 26.16 13.47 19.89
C GLN A 141 24.82 14.16 19.73
N ILE A 142 24.15 14.44 20.83
CA ILE A 142 22.93 15.25 20.86
C ILE A 142 23.33 16.69 21.21
N PHE A 143 22.94 17.64 20.38
CA PHE A 143 23.21 19.06 20.61
C PHE A 143 22.09 19.73 21.39
N ALA A 144 20.85 19.39 21.05
CA ALA A 144 19.67 20.01 21.66
C ALA A 144 18.42 19.14 21.52
N TYR A 145 17.51 19.32 22.48
CA TYR A 145 16.14 18.86 22.48
C TYR A 145 15.23 20.07 22.35
N ALA A 146 14.20 19.99 21.52
CA ALA A 146 13.21 21.04 21.34
C ALA A 146 11.81 20.51 21.59
N GLY A 147 11.08 21.21 22.45
CA GLY A 147 9.66 21.03 22.69
C GLY A 147 8.88 22.27 22.24
N PRO A 148 7.55 22.27 22.38
CA PRO A 148 6.72 23.41 22.00
C PRO A 148 7.01 24.68 22.82
N GLU A 149 7.64 24.59 24.00
CA GLU A 149 7.92 25.72 24.87
C GLU A 149 9.38 26.21 24.84
N GLY A 150 10.31 25.48 24.21
CA GLY A 150 11.71 25.89 24.20
C GLY A 150 12.69 24.85 23.66
N ILE A 151 13.98 25.17 23.79
CA ILE A 151 15.11 24.33 23.37
C ILE A 151 16.12 24.20 24.54
N SER A 152 16.61 23.00 24.82
CA SER A 152 17.59 22.72 25.88
C SER A 152 18.56 21.61 25.48
N PRO A 153 19.82 21.61 25.96
CA PRO A 153 20.74 20.46 25.81
C PRO A 153 20.26 19.17 26.50
N GLN A 154 19.25 19.25 27.39
CA GLN A 154 18.70 18.11 28.13
C GLN A 154 17.16 18.02 27.97
N PRO A 155 16.57 16.82 27.99
CA PRO A 155 15.12 16.61 27.77
C PRO A 155 14.28 16.94 29.02
N ILE A 156 14.39 18.16 29.53
CA ILE A 156 13.70 18.61 30.75
C ILE A 156 12.19 18.79 30.53
N GLU A 157 11.39 18.68 31.60
CA GLU A 157 9.93 18.80 31.54
C GLU A 157 9.46 20.18 31.04
N ALA A 158 10.21 21.24 31.36
CA ALA A 158 9.90 22.63 30.99
C ALA A 158 9.82 22.88 29.47
N LEU A 159 10.35 21.98 28.63
CA LEU A 159 10.22 22.09 27.17
C LEU A 159 8.78 21.86 26.69
N GLY A 160 7.93 21.25 27.51
CA GLY A 160 6.66 20.67 27.06
C GLY A 160 6.90 19.48 26.13
N ARG A 161 5.84 18.75 25.74
CA ARG A 161 5.90 17.60 24.83
C ARG A 161 4.87 17.73 23.71
N PHE A 162 5.27 17.38 22.49
CA PHE A 162 4.35 17.15 21.39
C PHE A 162 3.62 15.83 21.60
N SER A 163 2.31 15.78 21.37
CA SER A 163 1.55 14.52 21.42
C SER A 163 1.68 13.73 20.13
N GLU A 164 1.53 14.45 19.01
CA GLU A 164 1.73 14.03 17.64
C GLU A 164 2.13 15.30 16.89
N SER A 165 3.14 15.23 16.02
CA SER A 165 3.57 16.42 15.28
C SER A 165 3.90 16.08 13.84
N VAL A 166 3.41 16.92 12.94
CA VAL A 166 3.82 16.94 11.54
C VAL A 166 4.85 18.03 11.40
N ALA A 167 6.04 17.73 10.86
CA ALA A 167 7.07 18.73 10.68
C ALA A 167 7.63 18.78 9.26
N GLY A 168 8.04 19.98 8.87
CA GLY A 168 8.80 20.26 7.65
C GLY A 168 10.06 21.02 7.99
N VAL A 169 11.15 20.73 7.29
CA VAL A 169 12.41 21.48 7.43
C VAL A 169 12.50 22.53 6.36
N MET A 170 12.86 23.74 6.77
CA MET A 170 13.20 24.86 5.91
C MET A 170 14.67 25.23 6.12
N ARG A 171 15.35 25.58 5.03
CA ARG A 171 16.71 26.12 5.09
C ARG A 171 16.71 27.60 4.83
N GLU A 172 17.27 28.37 5.75
CA GLU A 172 17.41 29.81 5.60
C GLU A 172 18.86 30.21 5.31
N GLY A 173 19.06 30.84 4.14
CA GLY A 173 20.29 31.56 3.80
C GLY A 173 21.45 30.71 3.30
N GLU A 174 22.55 31.38 2.96
CA GLU A 174 23.80 30.75 2.52
C GLU A 174 24.39 29.85 3.60
N ASP A 175 24.19 30.21 4.88
CA ASP A 175 24.59 29.43 6.06
C ASP A 175 23.79 28.12 6.24
N GLN A 176 22.81 27.82 5.39
CA GLN A 176 21.97 26.62 5.47
C GLN A 176 21.33 26.43 6.86
N ARG A 177 20.82 27.51 7.48
CA ARG A 177 20.26 27.41 8.84
C ARG A 177 19.04 26.50 8.86
N THR A 178 19.08 25.47 9.71
CA THR A 178 18.00 24.51 9.88
C THR A 178 16.89 25.10 10.75
N VAL A 179 15.77 25.43 10.12
CA VAL A 179 14.54 25.87 10.77
C VAL A 179 13.50 24.77 10.61
N LEU A 180 12.97 24.26 11.71
CA LEU A 180 11.91 23.27 11.70
C LEU A 180 10.55 23.96 11.90
N LEU A 181 9.57 23.66 11.06
CA LEU A 181 8.18 24.05 11.25
C LEU A 181 7.38 22.80 11.62
N ALA A 182 6.83 22.77 12.83
CA ALA A 182 6.05 21.64 13.34
C ALA A 182 4.61 22.08 13.63
N TYR A 183 3.62 21.29 13.23
CA TYR A 183 2.25 21.42 13.68
C TYR A 183 2.04 20.56 14.93
N ASP A 184 1.62 21.18 16.04
CA ASP A 184 1.24 20.47 17.25
C ASP A 184 -0.27 20.23 17.27
N HIS A 185 -0.70 18.96 17.18
CA HIS A 185 -2.11 18.59 17.19
C HIS A 185 -2.83 19.04 18.48
N LYS A 186 -2.16 19.00 19.64
CA LYS A 186 -2.76 19.37 20.93
C LYS A 186 -2.99 20.87 21.05
N GLN A 187 -2.03 21.67 20.58
CA GLN A 187 -2.13 23.14 20.61
C GLN A 187 -2.83 23.72 19.39
N SER A 188 -3.01 22.91 18.34
CA SER A 188 -3.58 23.30 17.06
C SER A 188 -2.90 24.53 16.45
N CYS A 189 -1.57 24.62 16.51
CA CYS A 189 -0.82 25.73 15.94
C CYS A 189 0.48 25.26 15.28
N ILE A 190 1.01 26.08 14.37
CA ILE A 190 2.33 25.90 13.79
C ILE A 190 3.37 26.46 14.75
N ILE A 191 4.45 25.72 14.99
CA ILE A 191 5.56 26.07 15.86
C ILE A 191 6.83 26.06 15.02
N GLN A 192 7.55 27.17 15.03
CA GLN A 192 8.86 27.29 14.40
C GLN A 192 9.95 27.09 15.45
N ILE A 193 10.91 26.24 15.14
CA ILE A 193 12.04 25.89 16.00
C ILE A 193 13.31 26.22 15.22
N ASP A 194 14.06 27.20 15.70
CA ASP A 194 15.36 27.61 15.16
C ASP A 194 16.44 27.08 16.12
N PHE A 195 17.05 25.95 15.76
CA PHE A 195 18.07 25.29 16.59
C PHE A 195 19.34 26.13 16.74
N ASN A 196 19.65 26.97 15.75
CA ASN A 196 20.84 27.82 15.75
C ASN A 196 20.67 29.00 16.71
N LYS A 197 19.51 29.65 16.69
CA LYS A 197 19.18 30.74 17.63
C LYS A 197 18.68 30.25 18.99
N ARG A 198 18.39 28.95 19.10
CA ARG A 198 17.77 28.33 20.27
C ARG A 198 16.42 28.95 20.64
N THR A 199 15.62 29.30 19.63
CA THR A 199 14.33 29.97 19.82
C THR A 199 13.18 29.12 19.31
N VAL A 200 12.05 29.19 20.03
CA VAL A 200 10.77 28.61 19.61
C VAL A 200 9.77 29.74 19.45
N ARG A 201 9.06 29.76 18.32
CA ARG A 201 8.01 30.74 18.02
C ARG A 201 6.72 30.02 17.68
N LYS A 202 5.62 30.42 18.31
CA LYS A 202 4.29 29.86 18.05
C LYS A 202 3.52 30.77 17.11
N GLY A 203 2.89 30.18 16.11
CA GLY A 203 1.90 30.81 15.26
C GLY A 203 0.53 30.91 15.95
N PRO A 204 -0.45 31.52 15.27
CA PRO A 204 -1.81 31.57 15.77
C PRO A 204 -2.44 30.17 15.84
N LYS A 205 -3.42 30.03 16.74
CA LYS A 205 -4.22 28.80 16.83
C LYS A 205 -5.10 28.66 15.59
N LEU A 206 -5.01 27.51 14.96
CA LEU A 206 -5.94 27.06 13.94
C LEU A 206 -7.29 26.71 14.59
N PRO A 207 -8.40 26.87 13.87
CA PRO A 207 -9.72 26.50 14.36
C PRO A 207 -9.81 25.01 14.71
N ALA A 208 -10.25 24.69 15.93
CA ALA A 208 -10.25 23.34 16.49
C ALA A 208 -11.13 22.31 15.75
N ASN A 209 -12.07 22.78 14.92
CA ASN A 209 -13.11 21.96 14.28
C ASN A 209 -12.95 21.83 12.76
N SER A 210 -11.79 22.15 12.21
CA SER A 210 -11.58 22.03 10.78
C SER A 210 -11.17 20.61 10.41
N ASP A 211 -11.83 20.01 9.41
CA ASP A 211 -11.34 18.83 8.67
C ASP A 211 -9.94 19.02 8.03
N HIS A 212 -9.34 20.19 8.28
CA HIS A 212 -8.04 20.66 7.84
C HIS A 212 -7.01 20.34 8.93
N LYS A 213 -6.73 19.04 9.14
CA LYS A 213 -5.56 18.60 9.92
C LYS A 213 -4.35 18.47 8.99
N PRO A 214 -3.27 19.26 9.17
CA PRO A 214 -2.04 19.08 8.41
C PRO A 214 -1.52 17.65 8.54
N VAL A 215 -1.10 17.07 7.42
CA VAL A 215 -0.49 15.73 7.34
C VAL A 215 0.98 15.86 6.96
N GLN A 216 1.35 16.84 6.11
CA GLN A 216 2.74 17.16 5.78
C GLN A 216 2.95 18.68 5.56
N ILE A 217 4.16 19.17 5.85
CA ILE A 217 4.57 20.57 5.68
C ILE A 217 5.88 20.62 4.89
N GLY A 218 6.00 21.53 3.93
CA GLY A 218 7.25 21.74 3.18
C GLY A 218 7.42 20.77 2.01
N GLU A 219 8.42 19.89 2.08
CA GLU A 219 8.65 18.88 1.04
C GLU A 219 7.59 17.77 1.15
N ILE A 220 6.49 17.93 0.42
CA ILE A 220 5.36 17.00 0.47
C ILE A 220 5.61 15.85 -0.52
N SER A 221 5.96 14.69 0.03
CA SER A 221 6.07 13.43 -0.68
C SER A 221 5.81 12.26 0.26
N LYS A 222 5.29 11.13 -0.24
CA LYS A 222 5.05 9.94 0.58
C LYS A 222 6.26 9.00 0.59
N TYR A 223 6.72 8.54 -0.58
CA TYR A 223 7.85 7.59 -0.70
C TYR A 223 8.93 8.00 -1.70
N ASP A 224 8.87 9.24 -2.23
CA ASP A 224 9.73 9.75 -3.32
C ASP A 224 9.79 8.80 -4.55
N SER A 225 8.78 7.94 -4.73
CA SER A 225 8.67 7.07 -5.90
C SER A 225 8.20 7.86 -7.08
N ILE A 226 7.47 8.96 -6.88
CA ILE A 226 7.08 9.84 -7.97
C ILE A 226 8.19 10.84 -8.25
N TYR A 227 8.59 10.92 -9.51
CA TYR A 227 9.41 12.00 -10.02
C TYR A 227 8.55 12.95 -10.82
N ILE A 228 8.60 14.23 -10.47
CA ILE A 228 8.05 15.31 -11.30
C ILE A 228 9.24 16.01 -11.95
N ALA A 229 9.16 16.17 -13.26
CA ALA A 229 10.16 16.85 -14.05
C ALA A 229 9.50 17.96 -14.85
N TRP A 230 9.88 19.18 -14.51
CA TRP A 230 9.52 20.36 -15.27
C TRP A 230 10.64 20.70 -16.27
N LEU A 231 10.25 20.97 -17.50
CA LEU A 231 11.10 21.38 -18.59
C LEU A 231 10.83 22.87 -18.87
N PRO A 232 11.80 23.76 -18.63
CA PRO A 232 11.65 25.19 -18.89
C PRO A 232 11.48 25.44 -20.40
N PRO A 233 10.96 26.63 -20.76
CA PRO A 233 10.92 27.02 -22.17
C PRO A 233 12.36 27.14 -22.71
N THR A 234 12.50 26.86 -24.01
CA THR A 234 13.79 26.97 -24.73
C THR A 234 13.70 28.05 -25.77
N PHE A 235 14.70 28.94 -25.83
CA PHE A 235 14.72 30.10 -26.71
C PHE A 235 15.87 30.00 -27.70
N LYS A 236 15.72 30.64 -28.84
CA LYS A 236 16.80 30.86 -29.80
C LYS A 236 17.65 32.02 -29.29
N ALA A 237 18.90 31.75 -28.92
CA ALA A 237 19.88 32.79 -28.63
C ALA A 237 20.86 32.89 -29.79
N ILE A 238 21.17 34.12 -30.21
CA ILE A 238 22.20 34.38 -31.20
C ILE A 238 23.48 34.70 -30.42
N ASP A 239 24.53 33.93 -30.65
CA ASP A 239 25.84 34.21 -30.06
C ASP A 239 26.51 35.42 -30.74
N PRO A 240 27.61 35.96 -30.18
CA PRO A 240 28.33 37.08 -30.81
C PRO A 240 28.87 36.78 -32.23
N SER A 241 28.95 35.50 -32.62
CA SER A 241 29.34 35.08 -33.96
C SER A 241 28.17 35.07 -34.97
N GLY A 242 26.95 35.37 -34.52
CA GLY A 242 25.73 35.30 -35.33
C GLY A 242 25.14 33.89 -35.43
N THR A 243 25.71 32.90 -34.75
CA THR A 243 25.22 31.51 -34.77
C THR A 243 24.10 31.37 -33.74
N ALA A 244 22.97 30.84 -34.19
CA ALA A 244 21.83 30.60 -33.32
C ALA A 244 21.97 29.27 -32.58
N HIS A 245 21.88 29.31 -31.25
CA HIS A 245 21.90 28.13 -30.39
C HIS A 245 20.70 28.13 -29.44
N PRO A 246 20.19 26.94 -29.04
CA PRO A 246 19.14 26.86 -28.05
C PRO A 246 19.67 27.26 -26.68
N LYS A 247 19.14 28.36 -26.13
CA LYS A 247 19.40 28.80 -24.75
C LYS A 247 18.21 28.42 -23.87
N LYS A 248 18.49 27.66 -22.82
CA LYS A 248 17.53 27.43 -21.74
C LYS A 248 17.55 28.62 -20.80
N LEU A 249 16.39 28.95 -20.27
CA LEU A 249 16.26 29.87 -19.14
C LEU A 249 17.15 29.35 -18.00
N ASN A 250 17.95 30.23 -17.39
CA ASN A 250 19.02 29.78 -16.48
C ASN A 250 18.40 29.22 -15.19
N TYR A 251 18.52 27.91 -15.01
CA TYR A 251 17.89 27.16 -13.93
C TYR A 251 18.41 27.54 -12.54
N GLU A 252 19.62 28.10 -12.43
CA GLU A 252 20.19 28.41 -11.11
C GLU A 252 19.80 29.81 -10.62
N ASN A 253 19.51 30.74 -11.55
CA ASN A 253 19.32 32.16 -11.19
C ASN A 253 17.87 32.63 -11.37
N ASP A 254 17.13 32.08 -12.32
CA ASP A 254 15.81 32.61 -12.70
C ASP A 254 14.64 31.68 -12.34
N ILE A 255 14.87 30.37 -12.15
CA ILE A 255 13.78 29.41 -11.92
C ILE A 255 14.21 28.32 -10.95
N SER A 256 13.50 28.18 -9.83
CA SER A 256 13.65 27.00 -8.98
C SER A 256 12.37 26.20 -8.94
N SER A 257 12.56 24.89 -9.03
CA SER A 257 11.55 23.88 -8.71
C SER A 257 11.97 23.03 -7.50
N ASN A 258 13.07 23.39 -6.83
CA ASN A 258 13.58 22.76 -5.62
C ASN A 258 13.44 23.71 -4.42
N PHE A 259 12.84 23.21 -3.33
CA PHE A 259 12.67 23.93 -2.07
C PHE A 259 13.97 24.47 -1.47
N TYR A 260 15.10 23.82 -1.79
CA TYR A 260 16.40 24.13 -1.18
C TYR A 260 17.12 25.34 -1.78
N GLN A 261 16.70 25.82 -2.96
CA GLN A 261 17.45 26.86 -3.70
C GLN A 261 16.90 28.27 -3.54
N ILE A 262 15.68 28.44 -3.03
CA ILE A 262 15.05 29.75 -2.84
C ILE A 262 14.58 29.82 -1.40
N ARG A 263 14.89 30.92 -0.68
CA ARG A 263 14.26 31.24 0.61
C ARG A 263 12.77 31.45 0.36
N PRO A 264 11.91 30.44 0.56
CA PRO A 264 10.53 30.60 0.17
C PRO A 264 9.83 31.25 1.35
N HIS A 265 9.26 32.46 1.16
CA HIS A 265 8.40 33.11 2.17
C HIS A 265 7.14 32.27 2.51
N PHE A 266 6.98 31.11 1.87
CA PHE A 266 5.93 30.16 2.19
C PHE A 266 6.35 28.72 1.97
N LEU A 267 5.68 27.79 2.66
CA LEU A 267 5.76 26.36 2.40
C LEU A 267 4.36 25.81 2.09
N PRO A 268 4.22 24.79 1.24
CA PRO A 268 2.95 24.12 1.08
C PRO A 268 2.66 23.24 2.31
N VAL A 269 1.38 23.10 2.63
CA VAL A 269 0.85 22.24 3.68
C VAL A 269 -0.19 21.33 3.05
N LEU A 270 0.00 20.02 3.19
CA LEU A 270 -0.98 19.03 2.78
C LEU A 270 -1.92 18.73 3.94
N TYR A 271 -3.22 18.82 3.69
CA TYR A 271 -4.26 18.43 4.63
C TYR A 271 -4.75 16.99 4.40
N ALA A 272 -5.34 16.40 5.44
CA ALA A 272 -5.90 15.04 5.39
C ALA A 272 -7.00 14.86 4.33
N ASN A 273 -7.72 15.92 3.98
CA ASN A 273 -8.71 15.91 2.89
C ASN A 273 -8.08 15.97 1.47
N GLY A 274 -6.75 16.01 1.36
CA GLY A 274 -6.01 16.11 0.10
C GLY A 274 -5.83 17.53 -0.44
N GLU A 275 -6.32 18.56 0.26
CA GLU A 275 -6.08 19.95 -0.12
C GLU A 275 -4.66 20.40 0.21
N ILE A 276 -4.13 21.29 -0.63
CA ILE A 276 -2.80 21.84 -0.49
C ILE A 276 -2.95 23.34 -0.23
N HIS A 277 -2.38 23.84 0.85
CA HIS A 277 -2.49 25.24 1.28
C HIS A 277 -1.13 25.89 1.49
N LYS A 278 -1.12 27.22 1.56
CA LYS A 278 0.06 28.03 1.75
C LYS A 278 0.28 28.35 3.24
N LEU A 279 1.41 27.95 3.80
CA LEU A 279 1.91 28.40 5.10
C LEU A 279 2.87 29.57 4.90
N ASP A 280 2.51 30.75 5.40
CA ASP A 280 3.42 31.89 5.52
C ASP A 280 4.44 31.61 6.64
N THR A 281 5.72 31.53 6.30
CA THR A 281 6.77 31.14 7.26
C THR A 281 7.15 32.27 8.21
N GLU A 282 6.85 33.52 7.87
CA GLU A 282 7.10 34.68 8.72
C GLU A 282 5.99 34.87 9.75
N LYS A 283 4.74 34.65 9.37
CA LYS A 283 3.57 34.76 10.26
C LYS A 283 3.18 33.45 10.95
N LEU A 284 3.66 32.32 10.42
CA LEU A 284 3.23 30.97 10.82
C LEU A 284 1.72 30.76 10.64
N GLU A 285 1.16 31.43 9.63
CA GLU A 285 -0.27 31.42 9.29
C GLU A 285 -0.52 30.58 8.04
N ILE A 286 -1.50 29.66 8.13
CA ILE A 286 -1.99 28.96 6.95
C ILE A 286 -3.07 29.81 6.31
N SER A 287 -2.89 30.11 5.02
CA SER A 287 -3.67 31.13 4.32
C SER A 287 -4.48 30.52 3.17
N SER A 288 -4.03 30.73 1.93
CA SER A 288 -4.76 30.38 0.71
C SER A 288 -4.53 28.95 0.27
N ARG A 289 -5.56 28.33 -0.33
CA ARG A 289 -5.44 27.08 -1.07
C ARG A 289 -4.52 27.26 -2.29
N LEU A 290 -3.59 26.33 -2.45
CA LEU A 290 -2.65 26.21 -3.57
C LEU A 290 -3.03 25.10 -4.56
N GLY A 291 -3.89 24.16 -4.17
CA GLY A 291 -4.32 23.08 -5.04
C GLY A 291 -4.97 21.92 -4.29
N HIS A 292 -4.94 20.74 -4.90
CA HIS A 292 -5.30 19.47 -4.26
C HIS A 292 -4.53 18.31 -4.90
N LEU A 293 -4.44 17.20 -4.19
CA LEU A 293 -3.89 15.96 -4.73
C LEU A 293 -4.73 15.45 -5.91
N PRO A 294 -4.12 15.12 -7.06
CA PRO A 294 -4.88 14.55 -8.16
C PRO A 294 -5.39 13.17 -7.77
N GLY A 295 -6.64 12.87 -8.13
CA GLY A 295 -7.24 11.53 -7.98
C GLY A 295 -7.05 10.71 -9.23
N PRO A 296 -5.91 10.01 -9.42
CA PRO A 296 -5.76 9.11 -10.54
C PRO A 296 -6.87 8.07 -10.47
N LYS A 297 -7.71 8.04 -11.51
CA LYS A 297 -8.77 7.04 -11.60
C LYS A 297 -8.15 5.66 -11.43
N SER A 298 -8.51 4.92 -10.38
CA SER A 298 -8.07 3.53 -10.27
C SER A 298 -8.63 2.70 -11.43
N ARG A 299 -8.23 1.43 -11.52
CA ARG A 299 -8.86 0.48 -12.46
C ARG A 299 -10.40 0.43 -12.29
N TYR A 300 -10.91 0.75 -11.11
CA TYR A 300 -12.31 0.58 -10.71
C TYR A 300 -13.05 1.89 -10.43
N ASP A 301 -12.50 3.04 -10.87
CA ASP A 301 -13.06 4.40 -10.68
C ASP A 301 -13.64 4.60 -9.26
N MET A 302 -12.78 4.45 -8.24
CA MET A 302 -13.10 4.61 -6.82
C MET A 302 -13.66 6.02 -6.52
N ARG A 303 -14.39 6.16 -5.40
CA ARG A 303 -15.02 7.44 -4.98
C ARG A 303 -14.00 8.59 -4.96
N GLN A 304 -14.46 9.76 -5.43
CA GLN A 304 -13.64 10.87 -5.94
C GLN A 304 -12.95 11.77 -4.91
N THR A 305 -13.03 11.48 -3.61
CA THR A 305 -12.29 12.25 -2.59
C THR A 305 -10.90 11.66 -2.46
N THR A 306 -9.93 12.24 -3.16
CA THR A 306 -8.54 11.82 -3.07
C THR A 306 -7.91 12.30 -1.77
N VAL A 307 -7.88 11.45 -0.76
CA VAL A 307 -7.14 11.71 0.47
C VAL A 307 -5.72 11.11 0.38
N PRO A 308 -4.74 11.62 1.14
CA PRO A 308 -3.37 11.09 1.13
C PRO A 308 -3.29 9.59 1.46
N GLU A 309 -4.19 9.10 2.32
CA GLU A 309 -4.28 7.69 2.75
C GLU A 309 -4.75 6.74 1.64
N ASP A 310 -5.44 7.27 0.61
CA ASP A 310 -5.96 6.52 -0.54
C ASP A 310 -4.97 6.44 -1.70
N LEU A 311 -3.90 7.25 -1.65
CA LEU A 311 -2.83 7.22 -2.63
C LEU A 311 -1.70 6.33 -2.16
N LEU A 312 -1.18 5.56 -3.12
CA LEU A 312 0.01 4.76 -2.88
C LEU A 312 1.25 5.63 -2.75
N ASP A 313 1.35 6.68 -3.54
CA ASP A 313 2.38 7.70 -3.40
C ASP A 313 1.83 9.02 -3.93
N TYR A 314 2.42 10.13 -3.50
CA TYR A 314 2.15 11.45 -4.05
C TYR A 314 3.40 12.32 -3.94
N LYS A 315 3.48 13.34 -4.78
CA LYS A 315 4.53 14.35 -4.72
C LYS A 315 4.00 15.70 -5.14
N ILE A 316 4.43 16.74 -4.45
CA ILE A 316 4.12 18.13 -4.80
C ILE A 316 5.42 18.86 -5.10
N GLN A 317 5.41 19.63 -6.17
CA GLN A 317 6.53 20.46 -6.58
C GLN A 317 6.04 21.87 -6.91
N PRO A 318 6.31 22.87 -6.06
CA PRO A 318 6.02 24.26 -6.38
C PRO A 318 6.98 24.79 -7.46
N LEU A 319 6.50 25.73 -8.26
CA LEU A 319 7.28 26.44 -9.27
C LEU A 319 7.49 27.89 -8.84
N PHE A 320 8.76 28.30 -8.82
CA PHE A 320 9.16 29.67 -8.56
C PHE A 320 9.94 30.23 -9.74
N VAL A 321 9.61 31.44 -10.16
CA VAL A 321 10.30 32.16 -11.22
C VAL A 321 10.72 33.52 -10.67
N LYS A 322 12.03 33.78 -10.65
CA LYS A 322 12.65 34.98 -10.07
C LYS A 322 12.21 35.21 -8.63
N GLY A 323 12.20 34.14 -7.83
CA GLY A 323 11.75 34.15 -6.43
C GLY A 323 10.23 34.27 -6.24
N GLN A 324 9.46 34.49 -7.30
CA GLN A 324 8.00 34.60 -7.21
C GLN A 324 7.33 33.26 -7.47
N TYR A 325 6.38 32.92 -6.62
CA TYR A 325 5.53 31.74 -6.81
C TYR A 325 4.66 31.88 -8.06
N ARG A 326 4.71 30.88 -8.94
CA ARG A 326 3.92 30.84 -10.18
C ARG A 326 2.81 29.79 -10.17
N GLY A 327 2.95 28.76 -9.36
CA GLY A 327 2.00 27.66 -9.29
C GLY A 327 2.63 26.41 -8.71
N LEU A 328 1.91 25.29 -8.75
CA LEU A 328 2.46 24.00 -8.32
C LEU A 328 2.05 22.86 -9.24
N PHE A 329 2.87 21.82 -9.20
CA PHE A 329 2.59 20.52 -9.78
C PHE A 329 2.26 19.56 -8.64
N ALA A 330 1.16 18.83 -8.76
CA ALA A 330 0.83 17.75 -7.84
C ALA A 330 0.69 16.47 -8.64
N ALA A 331 1.36 15.42 -8.20
CA ALA A 331 1.27 14.10 -8.78
C ALA A 331 0.80 13.10 -7.72
N GLY A 332 -0.03 12.16 -8.13
CA GLY A 332 -0.62 11.14 -7.27
C GLY A 332 -0.63 9.81 -7.97
N LEU A 333 -0.24 8.76 -7.26
CA LEU A 333 -0.23 7.39 -7.74
C LEU A 333 -1.39 6.63 -7.11
N SER A 334 -2.21 6.02 -7.96
CA SER A 334 -3.40 5.26 -7.54
C SER A 334 -3.04 4.19 -6.52
N ARG A 335 -3.99 3.82 -5.65
CA ARG A 335 -3.87 2.72 -4.68
C ARG A 335 -3.20 1.45 -5.19
N GLN A 336 -3.42 1.06 -6.45
CA GLN A 336 -2.84 -0.16 -7.04
C GLN A 336 -1.49 0.06 -7.76
N GLY A 337 -0.97 1.29 -7.79
CA GLY A 337 0.22 1.62 -8.56
C GLY A 337 0.05 1.57 -10.08
N THR A 338 -1.18 1.56 -10.59
CA THR A 338 -1.46 1.33 -12.03
C THR A 338 -1.82 2.58 -12.81
N ARG A 339 -2.05 3.71 -12.15
CA ARG A 339 -2.33 5.02 -12.77
C ARG A 339 -1.59 6.12 -12.04
N LEU A 340 -0.98 7.01 -12.80
CA LEU A 340 -0.31 8.21 -12.30
C LEU A 340 -1.07 9.44 -12.79
N GLY A 341 -1.59 10.22 -11.86
CA GLY A 341 -2.25 11.49 -12.13
C GLY A 341 -1.25 12.62 -11.92
N LEU A 342 -1.25 13.60 -12.83
CA LEU A 342 -0.49 14.83 -12.72
C LEU A 342 -1.45 16.00 -12.93
N ALA A 343 -1.42 16.96 -12.03
CA ALA A 343 -2.24 18.17 -12.07
C ALA A 343 -1.35 19.41 -11.94
N VAL A 344 -1.70 20.45 -12.69
CA VAL A 344 -1.03 21.74 -12.73
C VAL A 344 -1.98 22.79 -12.17
N PHE A 345 -1.50 23.57 -11.21
CA PHE A 345 -2.25 24.63 -10.55
C PHE A 345 -1.55 25.97 -10.72
N ASP A 346 -2.32 27.04 -10.91
CA ASP A 346 -1.80 28.41 -10.97
C ASP A 346 -1.42 28.95 -9.57
N ALA A 347 -0.86 30.16 -9.52
CA ALA A 347 -0.47 30.81 -8.26
C ALA A 347 -1.64 31.07 -7.28
N ARG A 348 -2.89 30.99 -7.76
CA ARG A 348 -4.12 31.14 -6.95
C ARG A 348 -4.74 29.79 -6.57
N GLY A 349 -4.07 28.69 -6.92
CA GLY A 349 -4.52 27.33 -6.68
C GLY A 349 -5.65 26.85 -7.59
N ARG A 350 -5.90 27.54 -8.71
CA ARG A 350 -6.87 27.08 -9.71
C ARG A 350 -6.25 26.01 -10.59
N PHE A 351 -6.99 24.94 -10.83
CA PHE A 351 -6.60 23.89 -11.75
C PHE A 351 -6.52 24.44 -13.18
N ILE A 352 -5.36 24.29 -13.81
CA ILE A 352 -5.12 24.70 -15.20
C ILE A 352 -5.39 23.51 -16.12
N THR A 353 -4.65 22.43 -15.88
CA THR A 353 -4.66 21.23 -16.72
C THR A 353 -4.11 20.04 -15.94
N GLY A 354 -4.38 18.84 -16.43
CA GLY A 354 -3.93 17.61 -15.81
C GLY A 354 -4.02 16.45 -16.78
N ASN A 355 -3.30 15.38 -16.49
CA ASN A 355 -3.36 14.15 -17.23
C ASN A 355 -3.37 12.95 -16.27
N ASN A 356 -3.94 11.85 -16.73
CA ASN A 356 -3.92 10.56 -16.06
C ASN A 356 -3.21 9.54 -16.96
N THR A 357 -1.94 9.29 -16.67
CA THR A 357 -1.15 8.29 -17.39
C THR A 357 -1.57 6.90 -16.93
N HIS A 358 -2.10 6.10 -17.87
CA HIS A 358 -2.51 4.72 -17.60
C HIS A 358 -1.30 3.78 -17.64
N LEU A 359 -0.61 3.63 -16.51
CA LEU A 359 0.55 2.74 -16.38
C LEU A 359 0.20 1.29 -16.79
N GLY A 360 -1.00 0.81 -16.44
CA GLY A 360 -1.45 -0.54 -16.82
C GLY A 360 -1.59 -0.81 -18.34
N GLN A 361 -1.81 0.21 -19.20
CA GLN A 361 -1.85 0.00 -20.64
C GLN A 361 -0.45 -0.21 -21.19
N GLN A 362 0.53 0.51 -20.63
CA GLN A 362 1.93 0.33 -21.00
C GLN A 362 2.42 -1.04 -20.54
N VAL A 363 2.06 -1.48 -19.33
CA VAL A 363 2.34 -2.85 -18.86
C VAL A 363 1.78 -3.89 -19.83
N ARG A 364 0.57 -3.71 -20.38
CA ARG A 364 0.01 -4.62 -21.39
C ARG A 364 0.78 -4.65 -22.71
N ARG A 365 1.48 -3.58 -23.06
CA ARG A 365 2.35 -3.50 -24.25
C ARG A 365 3.73 -4.13 -24.01
N GLN A 366 4.12 -4.34 -22.76
CA GLN A 366 5.41 -4.93 -22.42
C GLN A 366 5.38 -6.46 -22.56
N PRO A 367 6.53 -7.07 -22.95
CA PRO A 367 6.67 -8.52 -22.90
C PRO A 367 6.45 -8.99 -21.45
N TYR A 368 5.69 -10.08 -21.29
CA TYR A 368 5.32 -10.67 -19.99
C TYR A 368 4.40 -9.84 -19.08
N GLY A 369 4.15 -8.56 -19.35
CA GLY A 369 3.25 -7.75 -18.53
C GLY A 369 1.83 -8.34 -18.41
N PRO A 370 1.18 -8.76 -19.52
CA PRO A 370 -0.09 -9.49 -19.46
C PRO A 370 -0.01 -10.80 -18.67
N LEU A 371 1.11 -11.54 -18.78
CA LEU A 371 1.32 -12.79 -18.06
C LEU A 371 1.34 -12.56 -16.54
N PHE A 372 2.11 -11.58 -16.08
CA PHE A 372 2.17 -11.25 -14.65
C PHE A 372 0.83 -10.72 -14.11
N GLN A 373 0.07 -10.01 -14.94
CA GLN A 373 -1.27 -9.54 -14.58
C GLN A 373 -2.26 -10.70 -14.42
N VAL A 374 -2.22 -11.69 -15.33
CA VAL A 374 -3.02 -12.91 -15.20
C VAL A 374 -2.56 -13.74 -14.00
N LEU A 375 -1.25 -13.86 -13.78
CA LEU A 375 -0.71 -14.61 -12.65
C LEU A 375 -1.11 -13.98 -11.31
N GLU A 376 -0.98 -12.65 -11.17
CA GLU A 376 -1.48 -11.91 -10.00
C GLU A 376 -2.96 -12.20 -9.75
N TYR A 377 -3.80 -12.10 -10.79
CA TYR A 377 -5.23 -12.39 -10.70
C TYR A 377 -5.52 -13.83 -10.25
N LEU A 378 -4.77 -14.81 -10.76
CA LEU A 378 -4.92 -16.21 -10.37
C LEU A 378 -4.47 -16.46 -8.93
N LEU A 379 -3.36 -15.85 -8.51
CA LEU A 379 -2.87 -15.93 -7.13
C LEU A 379 -3.87 -15.34 -6.14
N GLU A 380 -4.50 -14.21 -6.48
CA GLU A 380 -5.58 -13.65 -5.66
C GLU A 380 -6.81 -14.55 -5.60
N ASN A 381 -7.12 -15.28 -6.67
CA ASN A 381 -8.21 -16.26 -6.69
C ASN A 381 -7.89 -17.58 -5.95
N LEU A 382 -6.62 -17.87 -5.69
CA LEU A 382 -6.23 -18.99 -4.82
C LEU A 382 -6.38 -18.63 -3.33
N HIS A 383 -6.49 -17.35 -3.01
CA HIS A 383 -6.71 -16.88 -1.65
C HIS A 383 -8.07 -17.37 -1.11
N PRO A 384 -8.19 -17.68 0.20
CA PRO A 384 -9.45 -18.08 0.82
C PRO A 384 -10.62 -17.14 0.47
N PRO A 385 -11.71 -17.65 -0.14
CA PRO A 385 -12.85 -16.83 -0.58
C PRO A 385 -13.46 -15.96 0.52
N LEU A 386 -13.59 -16.51 1.74
CA LEU A 386 -14.11 -15.76 2.89
C LEU A 386 -13.25 -14.53 3.20
N LEU A 387 -11.93 -14.67 3.13
CA LEU A 387 -11.01 -13.57 3.37
C LEU A 387 -11.02 -12.55 2.22
N SER A 388 -11.24 -13.00 0.97
CA SER A 388 -11.45 -12.10 -0.17
C SER A 388 -12.73 -11.27 -0.01
N VAL A 389 -13.80 -11.85 0.55
CA VAL A 389 -15.01 -11.10 0.93
C VAL A 389 -14.73 -10.11 2.06
N VAL A 390 -14.00 -10.51 3.11
CA VAL A 390 -13.58 -9.58 4.18
C VAL A 390 -12.78 -8.40 3.60
N SER A 391 -11.95 -8.65 2.58
CA SER A 391 -11.15 -7.63 1.90
C SER A 391 -11.99 -6.54 1.22
N VAL A 392 -13.23 -6.85 0.82
CA VAL A 392 -14.19 -5.85 0.28
C VAL A 392 -14.55 -4.82 1.34
N PHE A 393 -14.85 -5.28 2.55
CA PHE A 393 -15.32 -4.42 3.64
C PHE A 393 -14.19 -3.61 4.29
N THR A 394 -12.96 -4.07 4.14
CA THR A 394 -11.78 -3.41 4.72
C THR A 394 -11.03 -2.52 3.71
N ALA A 395 -11.44 -2.53 2.44
CA ALA A 395 -10.80 -1.79 1.35
C ALA A 395 -10.58 -0.30 1.68
N GLU A 396 -11.59 0.33 2.29
CA GLU A 396 -11.62 1.77 2.63
C GLU A 396 -11.10 2.07 4.06
N ILE A 397 -10.92 1.03 4.91
CA ILE A 397 -10.49 1.21 6.30
C ILE A 397 -8.96 1.27 6.40
N PHE A 398 -8.28 0.50 5.57
CA PHE A 398 -6.83 0.42 5.58
C PHE A 398 -6.21 1.48 4.68
N GLU A 399 -5.26 2.23 5.23
CA GLU A 399 -4.33 3.01 4.43
C GLU A 399 -3.69 2.12 3.37
N VAL A 400 -3.46 2.67 2.16
CA VAL A 400 -2.86 1.91 1.05
C VAL A 400 -1.61 1.15 1.49
N GLU A 401 -0.71 1.76 2.25
CA GLU A 401 0.54 1.13 2.68
C GLU A 401 0.31 -0.16 3.47
N SER A 402 -0.49 -0.07 4.52
CA SER A 402 -0.85 -1.21 5.36
C SER A 402 -1.50 -2.33 4.54
N SER A 403 -2.21 -1.98 3.46
CA SER A 403 -2.83 -2.95 2.57
C SER A 403 -1.82 -3.79 1.78
N TYR A 404 -0.64 -3.26 1.43
CA TYR A 404 0.42 -4.02 0.76
C TYR A 404 1.14 -4.97 1.72
N ARG A 405 1.08 -4.69 3.02
CA ARG A 405 1.64 -5.53 4.11
C ARG A 405 0.68 -6.63 4.58
N ALA A 406 -0.60 -6.48 4.30
CA ALA A 406 -1.62 -7.37 4.80
C ALA A 406 -1.58 -8.75 4.10
N MET A 407 -1.33 -9.80 4.89
CA MET A 407 -1.20 -11.18 4.41
C MET A 407 -2.55 -11.89 4.27
N PHE A 408 -3.47 -11.67 5.23
CA PHE A 408 -4.77 -12.36 5.26
C PHE A 408 -5.89 -11.58 4.60
N VAL A 409 -5.81 -10.26 4.62
CA VAL A 409 -6.82 -9.38 4.05
C VAL A 409 -6.10 -8.64 2.95
N MET A 410 -6.69 -8.54 1.77
CA MET A 410 -6.07 -7.93 0.60
C MET A 410 -6.91 -6.72 0.15
N PRO A 411 -6.81 -5.57 0.85
CA PRO A 411 -7.60 -4.37 0.53
C PRO A 411 -7.26 -3.78 -0.86
N HIS A 412 -6.16 -4.22 -1.48
CA HIS A 412 -5.74 -3.84 -2.84
C HIS A 412 -5.99 -4.94 -3.89
N SER A 413 -6.75 -5.99 -3.56
CA SER A 413 -7.14 -7.07 -4.51
C SER A 413 -8.12 -6.58 -5.59
N TYR A 414 -8.27 -7.36 -6.66
CA TYR A 414 -9.29 -7.13 -7.69
C TYR A 414 -10.70 -7.13 -7.07
N VAL A 415 -10.94 -8.03 -6.13
CA VAL A 415 -12.23 -8.16 -5.41
C VAL A 415 -12.50 -6.91 -4.57
N ALA A 416 -11.53 -6.48 -3.77
CA ALA A 416 -11.63 -5.26 -2.95
C ALA A 416 -11.82 -4.01 -3.82
N GLY A 417 -11.17 -3.96 -4.99
CA GLY A 417 -11.31 -2.89 -5.96
C GLY A 417 -12.74 -2.68 -6.46
N TYR A 418 -13.46 -3.76 -6.79
CA TYR A 418 -14.89 -3.67 -7.13
C TYR A 418 -15.77 -3.28 -5.93
N GLY A 419 -15.37 -3.66 -4.72
CA GLY A 419 -16.02 -3.24 -3.48
C GLY A 419 -16.10 -1.72 -3.31
N ALA A 420 -14.97 -1.06 -3.54
CA ALA A 420 -14.79 0.39 -3.41
C ALA A 420 -15.14 1.19 -4.68
N ALA A 421 -15.60 0.53 -5.75
CA ALA A 421 -16.00 1.20 -6.98
C ALA A 421 -17.21 2.14 -6.76
N LYS A 422 -17.31 3.23 -7.52
CA LYS A 422 -18.45 4.18 -7.44
C LYS A 422 -19.75 3.62 -8.08
N GLU A 423 -19.79 2.36 -8.44
CA GLU A 423 -20.91 1.75 -9.15
C GLU A 423 -22.12 1.45 -8.24
N SER A 424 -23.26 1.16 -8.87
CA SER A 424 -24.45 0.70 -8.14
C SER A 424 -24.14 -0.58 -7.36
N VAL A 425 -24.84 -0.80 -6.24
CA VAL A 425 -24.65 -2.01 -5.39
C VAL A 425 -24.75 -3.28 -6.24
N TYR A 426 -25.70 -3.32 -7.20
CA TYR A 426 -25.89 -4.46 -8.09
C TYR A 426 -24.65 -4.73 -8.97
N LEU A 427 -24.12 -3.71 -9.65
CA LEU A 427 -22.95 -3.87 -10.51
C LEU A 427 -21.70 -4.26 -9.71
N ARG A 428 -21.54 -3.70 -8.50
CA ARG A 428 -20.47 -4.10 -7.58
C ARG A 428 -20.54 -5.58 -7.20
N VAL A 429 -21.72 -6.07 -6.80
CA VAL A 429 -21.92 -7.48 -6.46
C VAL A 429 -21.64 -8.38 -7.67
N LEU A 430 -22.14 -8.02 -8.85
CA LEU A 430 -21.89 -8.78 -10.07
C LEU A 430 -20.40 -8.80 -10.44
N GLY A 431 -19.71 -7.67 -10.33
CA GLY A 431 -18.27 -7.55 -10.55
C GLY A 431 -17.45 -8.39 -9.58
N ILE A 432 -17.78 -8.31 -8.28
CA ILE A 432 -17.18 -9.16 -7.23
C ILE A 432 -17.37 -10.65 -7.55
N LEU A 433 -18.61 -11.08 -7.86
CA LEU A 433 -18.90 -12.47 -8.19
C LEU A 433 -18.15 -12.92 -9.45
N SER A 434 -18.03 -12.06 -10.46
CA SER A 434 -17.32 -12.35 -11.71
C SER A 434 -15.82 -12.53 -11.47
N VAL A 435 -15.20 -11.66 -10.66
CA VAL A 435 -13.79 -11.75 -10.29
C VAL A 435 -13.51 -12.95 -9.39
N MET A 436 -14.44 -13.30 -8.49
CA MET A 436 -14.32 -14.43 -7.58
C MET A 436 -14.74 -15.77 -8.20
N ALA A 437 -15.33 -15.78 -9.40
CA ALA A 437 -15.86 -17.00 -10.02
C ALA A 437 -14.83 -18.14 -10.09
N PRO A 438 -13.56 -17.91 -10.47
CA PRO A 438 -12.55 -18.98 -10.45
C PRO A 438 -12.35 -19.60 -9.06
N ALA A 439 -12.23 -18.76 -8.02
CA ALA A 439 -12.09 -19.19 -6.63
C ALA A 439 -13.32 -20.00 -6.15
N LEU A 440 -14.52 -19.53 -6.48
CA LEU A 440 -15.78 -20.17 -6.09
C LEU A 440 -15.99 -21.52 -6.79
N LEU A 441 -15.70 -21.60 -8.09
CA LEU A 441 -15.78 -22.84 -8.87
C LEU A 441 -14.78 -23.88 -8.37
N LEU A 442 -13.53 -23.45 -8.08
CA LEU A 442 -12.52 -24.31 -7.49
C LEU A 442 -12.97 -24.78 -6.10
N GLY A 443 -13.45 -23.87 -5.25
CA GLY A 443 -13.96 -24.19 -3.91
C GLY A 443 -15.11 -25.20 -3.96
N PHE A 444 -16.05 -25.03 -4.90
CA PHE A 444 -17.16 -25.97 -5.11
C PHE A 444 -16.67 -27.34 -5.55
N PHE A 445 -15.77 -27.40 -6.54
CA PHE A 445 -15.17 -28.65 -7.00
C PHE A 445 -14.45 -29.38 -5.85
N LEU A 446 -13.63 -28.67 -5.08
CA LEU A 446 -12.92 -29.22 -3.93
C LEU A 446 -13.89 -29.68 -2.83
N ALA A 447 -14.95 -28.92 -2.55
CA ALA A 447 -15.96 -29.29 -1.58
C ALA A 447 -16.68 -30.60 -1.96
N VAL A 448 -17.00 -30.80 -3.24
CA VAL A 448 -17.57 -32.07 -3.75
C VAL A 448 -16.59 -33.23 -3.56
N GLN A 449 -15.30 -33.02 -3.85
CA GLN A 449 -14.26 -34.03 -3.63
C GLN A 449 -14.13 -34.40 -2.15
N VAL A 450 -14.09 -33.39 -1.26
CA VAL A 450 -14.05 -33.58 0.19
C VAL A 450 -15.28 -34.32 0.67
N ALA A 451 -16.47 -33.98 0.17
CA ALA A 451 -17.71 -34.64 0.55
C ALA A 451 -17.71 -36.12 0.20
N ARG A 452 -17.34 -36.45 -1.05
CA ARG A 452 -17.25 -37.83 -1.53
C ARG A 452 -16.25 -38.61 -0.70
N ASP A 453 -15.05 -38.07 -0.52
CA ASP A 453 -14.00 -38.72 0.26
C ASP A 453 -14.38 -38.89 1.74
N ALA A 454 -15.01 -37.90 2.36
CA ALA A 454 -15.43 -37.96 3.76
C ALA A 454 -16.54 -39.01 3.97
N VAL A 455 -17.48 -39.13 3.03
CA VAL A 455 -18.49 -40.20 3.04
C VAL A 455 -17.82 -41.58 2.87
N LEU A 456 -16.84 -41.72 1.97
CA LEU A 456 -16.09 -42.96 1.78
C LEU A 456 -15.30 -43.36 3.04
N VAL A 457 -14.71 -42.39 3.73
CA VAL A 457 -13.99 -42.59 5.00
C VAL A 457 -14.96 -42.81 6.17
N GLY A 458 -16.27 -42.63 5.99
CA GLY A 458 -17.28 -42.90 7.02
C GLY A 458 -17.42 -41.79 8.07
N PHE A 459 -17.24 -40.53 7.66
CA PHE A 459 -17.63 -39.38 8.49
C PHE A 459 -19.15 -39.30 8.65
N SER A 460 -19.61 -38.70 9.76
CA SER A 460 -21.03 -38.41 9.96
C SER A 460 -21.53 -37.35 8.96
N ARG A 461 -22.83 -37.35 8.64
CA ARG A 461 -23.44 -36.37 7.72
C ARG A 461 -23.13 -34.92 8.13
N SER A 462 -23.20 -34.62 9.43
CA SER A 462 -22.88 -33.28 9.94
C SER A 462 -21.41 -32.93 9.72
N ALA A 463 -20.48 -33.86 9.95
CA ALA A 463 -19.06 -33.60 9.73
C ALA A 463 -18.73 -33.41 8.25
N VAL A 464 -19.36 -34.20 7.36
CA VAL A 464 -19.26 -34.01 5.89
C VAL A 464 -19.72 -32.60 5.53
N TRP A 465 -20.87 -32.17 6.04
CA TRP A 465 -21.41 -30.84 5.76
C TRP A 465 -20.47 -29.72 6.24
N TRP A 466 -19.92 -29.82 7.46
CA TRP A 466 -18.95 -28.84 7.97
C TRP A 466 -17.67 -28.79 7.14
N TRP A 467 -17.17 -29.93 6.68
CA TRP A 467 -16.00 -29.96 5.78
C TRP A 467 -16.29 -29.35 4.42
N MET A 468 -17.48 -29.58 3.85
CA MET A 468 -17.91 -28.89 2.62
C MET A 468 -17.98 -27.38 2.82
N ALA A 469 -18.65 -26.92 3.89
CA ALA A 469 -18.80 -25.51 4.20
C ALA A 469 -17.44 -24.83 4.43
N GLY A 470 -16.55 -25.47 5.20
CA GLY A 470 -15.18 -24.99 5.39
C GLY A 470 -14.38 -24.93 4.09
N THR A 471 -14.54 -25.92 3.20
CA THR A 471 -13.87 -25.93 1.89
C THR A 471 -14.41 -24.86 0.95
N LEU A 472 -15.71 -24.54 0.99
CA LEU A 472 -16.28 -23.42 0.24
C LEU A 472 -15.77 -22.07 0.77
N ALA A 473 -15.67 -21.92 2.09
CA ALA A 473 -15.23 -20.68 2.72
C ALA A 473 -13.72 -20.42 2.57
N PHE A 474 -12.88 -21.45 2.69
CA PHE A 474 -11.42 -21.33 2.70
C PHE A 474 -10.70 -21.93 1.48
N GLY A 475 -11.45 -22.51 0.54
CA GLY A 475 -10.92 -23.03 -0.72
C GLY A 475 -9.85 -24.10 -0.52
N LEU A 476 -8.73 -23.93 -1.21
CA LEU A 476 -7.62 -24.88 -1.21
C LEU A 476 -7.00 -25.11 0.17
N VAL A 477 -6.99 -24.09 1.05
CA VAL A 477 -6.46 -24.22 2.41
C VAL A 477 -7.22 -25.28 3.19
N ALA A 478 -8.55 -25.18 3.24
CA ALA A 478 -9.39 -26.15 3.94
C ALA A 478 -9.31 -27.54 3.30
N TYR A 479 -9.17 -27.63 1.97
CA TYR A 479 -8.92 -28.91 1.30
C TYR A 479 -7.61 -29.57 1.76
N ILE A 480 -6.51 -28.82 1.82
CA ILE A 480 -5.21 -29.32 2.31
C ILE A 480 -5.33 -29.75 3.78
N THR A 481 -5.95 -28.91 4.62
CA THR A 481 -6.21 -29.23 6.03
C THR A 481 -7.00 -30.53 6.17
N TYR A 482 -8.08 -30.70 5.39
CA TYR A 482 -8.85 -31.94 5.37
C TYR A 482 -7.96 -33.14 5.02
N ARG A 483 -7.15 -33.05 3.96
CA ARG A 483 -6.27 -34.15 3.52
C ARG A 483 -5.21 -34.54 4.56
N LEU A 484 -4.71 -33.58 5.34
CA LEU A 484 -3.72 -33.81 6.40
C LEU A 484 -4.33 -34.30 7.71
N THR A 485 -5.58 -33.96 7.97
CA THR A 485 -6.25 -34.27 9.26
C THR A 485 -7.17 -35.47 9.18
N ARG A 486 -7.65 -35.84 7.99
CA ARG A 486 -8.52 -37.01 7.81
C ARG A 486 -7.84 -38.29 8.33
N PRO A 487 -8.60 -39.22 8.91
CA PRO A 487 -8.06 -40.49 9.36
C PRO A 487 -7.40 -41.27 8.21
N THR A 488 -6.13 -41.63 8.36
CA THR A 488 -5.40 -42.51 7.44
C THR A 488 -5.66 -43.97 7.80
N ILE A 489 -6.91 -44.40 7.67
CA ILE A 489 -7.32 -45.76 8.04
C ILE A 489 -7.49 -46.57 6.75
N ARG A 490 -6.85 -47.73 6.67
CA ARG A 490 -7.09 -48.68 5.57
C ARG A 490 -8.50 -49.23 5.74
N LEU A 491 -9.37 -48.95 4.78
CA LEU A 491 -10.71 -49.51 4.78
C LEU A 491 -10.64 -51.00 4.44
N VAL A 492 -11.49 -51.79 5.09
CA VAL A 492 -11.62 -53.24 4.84
C VAL A 492 -13.00 -53.53 4.28
N THR A 493 -13.16 -54.59 3.50
CA THR A 493 -14.47 -54.96 2.93
C THR A 493 -15.41 -55.45 4.03
N CYS A 494 -16.64 -54.92 4.06
CA CYS A 494 -17.68 -55.35 5.00
C CYS A 494 -18.31 -56.66 4.53
N GLY A 495 -18.21 -57.72 5.34
CA GLY A 495 -18.81 -59.03 5.04
C GLY A 495 -20.31 -58.98 4.73
N ASN A 496 -21.06 -58.08 5.39
CA ASN A 496 -22.51 -57.98 5.20
C ASN A 496 -22.97 -57.27 3.91
N CYS A 497 -22.27 -56.23 3.46
CA CYS A 497 -22.75 -55.40 2.34
C CYS A 497 -21.75 -55.29 1.17
N GLY A 498 -20.60 -55.96 1.25
CA GLY A 498 -19.54 -55.91 0.22
C GLY A 498 -18.81 -54.57 0.07
N ASN A 499 -19.29 -53.50 0.71
CA ASN A 499 -18.65 -52.19 0.65
C ASN A 499 -17.50 -52.03 1.65
N LEU A 500 -16.59 -51.10 1.39
CA LEU A 500 -15.52 -50.73 2.30
C LEU A 500 -16.07 -50.14 3.62
N ARG A 501 -15.59 -50.63 4.76
CA ARG A 501 -15.87 -50.19 6.14
C ARG A 501 -14.60 -49.84 6.91
N ARG A 502 -14.78 -49.10 8.00
CA ARG A 502 -13.72 -48.74 8.94
C ARG A 502 -13.44 -49.88 9.94
N PRO A 503 -12.18 -50.30 10.13
CA PRO A 503 -11.78 -51.28 11.15
C PRO A 503 -12.06 -50.83 12.59
N ASP A 504 -11.96 -49.53 12.85
CA ASP A 504 -12.08 -48.95 14.19
C ASP A 504 -13.54 -48.71 14.64
N GLN A 505 -14.53 -48.99 13.79
CA GLN A 505 -15.94 -48.87 14.13
C GLN A 505 -16.58 -50.25 14.35
N GLN A 506 -17.30 -50.41 15.47
CA GLN A 506 -18.04 -51.64 15.77
C GLN A 506 -19.10 -51.96 14.69
N LEU A 507 -19.79 -50.92 14.22
CA LEU A 507 -20.81 -51.02 13.18
C LEU A 507 -20.29 -50.45 11.85
N CYS A 508 -20.68 -51.08 10.74
CA CYS A 508 -20.41 -50.56 9.40
C CYS A 508 -21.10 -49.22 9.18
N HIS A 509 -20.37 -48.17 8.80
CA HIS A 509 -20.96 -46.83 8.56
C HIS A 509 -21.93 -46.78 7.36
N ARG A 510 -22.00 -47.84 6.54
CA ARG A 510 -22.96 -47.95 5.42
C ARG A 510 -24.21 -48.74 5.79
N CYS A 511 -24.08 -50.02 6.14
CA CYS A 511 -25.22 -50.89 6.42
C CYS A 511 -25.58 -50.98 7.91
N ARG A 512 -24.81 -50.35 8.80
CA ARG A 512 -24.96 -50.41 10.28
C ARG A 512 -24.80 -51.80 10.90
N ALA A 513 -24.39 -52.81 10.15
CA ALA A 513 -24.17 -54.16 10.68
C ALA A 513 -22.83 -54.29 11.44
N GLY A 514 -22.78 -55.20 12.42
CA GLY A 514 -21.58 -55.51 13.22
C GLY A 514 -20.44 -56.16 12.40
N TRP A 515 -19.32 -56.48 13.07
CA TRP A 515 -18.21 -57.25 12.47
C TRP A 515 -18.60 -58.70 12.21
N GLU A 516 -19.21 -59.31 13.20
CA GLU A 516 -19.77 -60.64 13.12
C GLU A 516 -21.07 -60.53 12.33
N ALA A 517 -21.01 -60.89 11.05
CA ALA A 517 -22.14 -61.64 10.53
C ALA A 517 -22.20 -62.89 11.42
N THR A 518 -23.17 -62.97 12.34
CA THR A 518 -23.60 -64.27 12.86
C THR A 518 -23.69 -65.15 11.63
N GLU A 519 -22.88 -66.21 11.61
CA GLU A 519 -22.74 -67.15 10.51
C GLU A 519 -24.05 -67.24 9.76
N LEU A 520 -24.01 -67.05 8.44
CA LEU A 520 -25.12 -67.32 7.55
C LEU A 520 -25.87 -68.52 8.13
N ALA A 521 -27.06 -68.31 8.68
CA ALA A 521 -27.95 -69.41 8.98
C ALA A 521 -28.04 -70.14 7.65
N VAL A 522 -27.39 -71.30 7.58
CA VAL A 522 -27.21 -72.07 6.36
C VAL A 522 -28.58 -72.11 5.72
N PRO A 523 -28.76 -71.66 4.48
CA PRO A 523 -30.10 -71.54 3.95
C PRO A 523 -30.74 -72.92 4.10
N ALA A 524 -31.92 -72.97 4.70
CA ALA A 524 -32.61 -74.22 4.99
C ALA A 524 -33.14 -74.83 3.68
N TRP A 525 -32.25 -75.24 2.76
CA TRP A 525 -32.62 -76.10 1.65
C TRP A 525 -32.74 -77.51 2.19
N ARG A 526 -33.98 -77.82 2.59
CA ARG A 526 -34.66 -79.12 2.58
C ARG A 526 -33.73 -80.31 2.28
N VAL A 527 -33.33 -81.01 3.34
CA VAL A 527 -33.15 -82.47 3.22
C VAL A 527 -34.55 -83.03 3.00
N PHE A 528 -34.89 -83.38 1.76
CA PHE A 528 -35.99 -84.29 1.53
C PHE A 528 -35.48 -85.68 1.91
N ASP A 529 -35.96 -86.19 3.04
CA ASP A 529 -35.89 -87.61 3.33
C ASP A 529 -36.69 -88.34 2.24
N GLY A 530 -35.98 -88.85 1.25
CA GLY A 530 -36.52 -89.79 0.27
C GLY A 530 -36.80 -91.12 0.96
N ALA A 531 -37.93 -91.19 1.67
CA ALA A 531 -38.47 -92.43 2.18
C ALA A 531 -38.77 -93.37 1.01
N ALA A 532 -38.27 -94.60 1.14
CA ALA A 532 -38.53 -95.72 0.27
C ALA A 532 -40.04 -95.93 0.05
N THR A 533 -40.42 -96.25 -1.18
CA THR A 533 -41.64 -97.01 -1.45
C THR A 533 -41.31 -98.15 -2.40
N GLN A 534 -41.49 -99.36 -1.87
CA GLN A 534 -41.46 -100.63 -2.58
C GLN A 534 -42.63 -100.71 -3.57
N ALA A 535 -42.36 -101.27 -4.74
CA ALA A 535 -43.29 -102.12 -5.51
C ALA A 535 -42.45 -103.04 -6.40
#